data_AF-A0A494BBE1-F1
#
_entry.id   AF-A0A494BBE1-F1
#
_cell.length_a   1.000
_cell.length_b   1.000
_cell.length_c   1.000
_cell.angle_alpha   90.00
_cell.angle_beta   90.00
_cell.angle_gamma   90.00
#
_symmetry.space_group_name_H-M   'P 1'
#
loop_
_entity.id
_entity.type
_entity.pdbx_description
1 polymer ?
#
loop_
_entity_poly.entity_id
_entity_poly.type
_entity_poly.pdbx_seq_one_letter_code
_entity_poly.pdbx_strand_id
1 'polypeptide(L)'
;MGRKRFITDSYPVVKKREGPPGHSKGELAPELGEDTQSLSQEETELELLRQFDLAWQYGPCTGITRLQRWSRAEQMGLKPPLEVYQVLKAHPEDPHFQCRSG
;
A
#
# COMPACT_ATOMS: atom_id res chain seq x y z
N MET A 1 19.80 -40.91 -22.67
CA MET A 1 18.61 -40.03 -22.50
C MET A 1 18.95 -38.98 -21.44
N GLY A 2 19.18 -37.72 -21.84
CA GLY A 2 19.54 -36.65 -20.92
C GLY A 2 18.31 -36.12 -20.17
N ARG A 3 18.38 -36.06 -18.83
CA ARG A 3 17.35 -35.44 -18.00
C ARG A 3 17.38 -33.93 -18.23
N LYS A 4 16.27 -33.36 -18.70
CA LYS A 4 16.12 -31.91 -18.91
C LYS A 4 15.99 -31.26 -17.53
N ARG A 5 16.96 -30.42 -17.16
CA ARG A 5 16.89 -29.64 -15.91
C ARG A 5 15.72 -28.67 -16.01
N PHE A 6 14.85 -28.69 -15.00
CA PHE A 6 13.76 -27.72 -14.89
C PHE A 6 14.31 -26.39 -14.40
N ILE A 7 13.65 -25.28 -14.79
CA ILE A 7 14.03 -23.92 -14.39
C ILE A 7 14.13 -23.78 -12.85
N THR A 8 13.39 -24.60 -12.12
CA THR A 8 13.36 -24.63 -10.64
C THR A 8 14.64 -25.16 -10.00
N ASP A 9 15.47 -25.89 -10.75
CA ASP A 9 16.73 -26.48 -10.26
C ASP A 9 17.85 -25.44 -10.14
N SER A 10 17.68 -24.27 -10.77
CA SER A 10 18.70 -23.21 -10.81
C SER A 10 18.63 -22.24 -9.63
N TYR A 11 17.63 -22.34 -8.76
CA TYR A 11 17.49 -21.45 -7.61
C TYR A 11 18.23 -22.02 -6.39
N PRO A 12 19.16 -21.29 -5.77
CA PRO A 12 19.82 -21.74 -4.56
C PRO A 12 18.81 -21.76 -3.39
N VAL A 13 18.71 -22.89 -2.70
CA VAL A 13 18.00 -22.98 -1.41
C VAL A 13 18.74 -22.13 -0.40
N VAL A 14 18.20 -20.96 -0.08
CA VAL A 14 18.69 -20.13 1.02
C VAL A 14 18.29 -20.77 2.35
N LYS A 15 19.28 -21.18 3.13
CA LYS A 15 19.10 -21.71 4.48
C LYS A 15 18.77 -20.53 5.40
N LYS A 16 17.55 -20.49 5.93
CA LYS A 16 17.09 -19.49 6.91
C LYS A 16 18.03 -19.49 8.11
N ARG A 17 18.81 -18.42 8.30
CA ARG A 17 19.53 -18.17 9.55
C ARG A 17 18.53 -17.64 10.56
N GLU A 18 18.35 -18.39 11.64
CA GLU A 18 17.65 -17.94 12.83
C GLU A 18 18.51 -16.87 13.51
N GLY A 19 18.00 -15.63 13.55
CA GLY A 19 18.62 -14.53 14.28
C GLY A 19 18.26 -14.59 15.77
N PRO A 20 19.15 -14.12 16.67
CA PRO A 20 18.89 -14.10 18.10
C PRO A 20 17.84 -13.03 18.51
N PRO A 21 17.17 -13.20 19.67
CA PRO A 21 16.09 -12.32 20.11
C PRO A 21 16.64 -11.02 20.71
N GLY A 22 16.27 -9.88 20.13
CA GLY A 22 16.58 -8.56 20.68
C GLY A 22 15.43 -8.04 21.56
N HIS A 23 15.67 -7.97 22.87
CA HIS A 23 14.86 -7.17 23.80
C HIS A 23 15.46 -5.76 23.93
N SER A 24 14.62 -4.74 23.83
CA SER A 24 14.67 -3.45 24.58
C SER A 24 13.49 -2.61 24.08
N LYS A 25 12.38 -2.55 24.83
CA LYS A 25 12.08 -1.53 25.83
C LYS A 25 12.48 -0.12 25.36
N GLY A 26 11.49 0.59 24.83
CA GLY A 26 11.55 1.99 24.43
C GLY A 26 10.14 2.54 24.39
N GLU A 27 9.48 2.57 25.54
CA GLU A 27 8.34 3.44 25.78
C GLU A 27 8.87 4.88 25.71
N LEU A 28 8.50 5.61 24.67
CA LEU A 28 8.65 7.05 24.62
C LEU A 28 7.32 7.63 24.13
N ALA A 29 6.57 8.17 25.09
CA ALA A 29 5.37 8.93 24.88
C ALA A 29 5.66 10.16 24.02
N PRO A 30 4.82 10.47 23.03
CA PRO A 30 4.54 11.84 22.64
C PRO A 30 3.29 12.28 23.38
N GLU A 31 3.49 13.01 24.47
CA GLU A 31 2.50 13.96 24.98
C GLU A 31 2.38 15.08 23.93
N LEU A 32 1.52 14.89 22.93
CA LEU A 32 1.06 15.95 22.05
C LEU A 32 -0.44 16.09 22.25
N GLY A 33 -0.80 16.94 23.22
CA GLY A 33 -2.16 17.45 23.31
C GLY A 33 -2.50 18.18 22.01
N GLU A 34 -3.72 17.95 21.56
CA GLU A 34 -4.42 18.61 20.44
C GLU A 34 -4.19 17.98 19.04
N ASP A 35 -4.62 16.72 18.80
CA ASP A 35 -5.27 16.27 17.52
C ASP A 35 -5.73 14.78 17.51
N THR A 36 -6.33 14.25 18.58
CA THR A 36 -6.71 12.81 18.62
C THR A 36 -7.79 12.40 17.62
N GLN A 37 -8.56 13.34 17.07
CA GLN A 37 -9.64 13.05 16.11
C GLN A 37 -9.17 13.01 14.66
N SER A 38 -8.26 13.90 14.27
CA SER A 38 -7.75 14.01 12.90
C SER A 38 -6.85 12.83 12.53
N LEU A 39 -6.00 12.36 13.44
CA LEU A 39 -5.17 11.16 13.23
C LEU A 39 -6.04 9.94 12.93
N SER A 40 -7.15 9.78 13.68
CA SER A 40 -8.09 8.69 13.44
C SER A 40 -8.76 8.78 12.07
N GLN A 41 -9.05 10.00 11.61
CA GLN A 41 -9.62 10.21 10.28
C GLN A 41 -8.60 9.90 9.19
N GLU A 42 -7.37 10.37 9.32
CA GLU A 42 -6.27 10.09 8.39
C GLU A 42 -6.05 8.58 8.24
N GLU A 43 -6.01 7.84 9.36
CA GLU A 43 -5.91 6.38 9.34
C GLU A 43 -7.05 5.71 8.57
N THR A 44 -8.29 6.18 8.74
CA THR A 44 -9.44 5.64 7.99
C THR A 44 -9.39 5.94 6.49
N GLU A 45 -8.94 7.14 6.12
CA GLU A 45 -8.75 7.54 4.72
C GLU A 45 -7.64 6.70 4.07
N LEU A 46 -6.53 6.47 4.76
CA LEU A 46 -5.45 5.63 4.29
C LEU A 46 -5.87 4.16 4.13
N GLU A 47 -6.69 3.63 5.05
CA GLU A 47 -7.23 2.28 4.93
C GLU A 47 -8.18 2.15 3.73
N LEU A 48 -9.03 3.15 3.48
CA LEU A 48 -9.86 3.24 2.27
C LEU A 48 -9.01 3.18 0.99
N LEU A 49 -7.93 3.97 0.95
CA LEU A 49 -7.00 3.97 -0.19
C LEU A 49 -6.28 2.63 -0.34
N ARG A 50 -5.94 1.97 0.77
CA ARG A 50 -5.33 0.63 0.76
C ARG A 50 -6.28 -0.43 0.22
N GLN A 51 -7.56 -0.38 0.59
CA GLN A 51 -8.59 -1.25 0.04
C GLN A 51 -8.77 -1.03 -1.47
N PHE A 52 -8.81 0.23 -1.90
CA PHE A 52 -8.84 0.58 -3.32
C PHE A 52 -7.60 0.05 -4.05
N ASP A 53 -6.43 0.11 -3.42
CA ASP A 53 -5.19 -0.40 -4.00
C ASP A 53 -5.25 -1.91 -4.29
N LEU A 54 -5.88 -2.67 -3.40
CA LEU A 54 -6.06 -4.13 -3.50
C LEU A 54 -7.16 -4.55 -4.50
N ALA A 55 -8.06 -3.64 -4.86
CA ALA A 55 -9.16 -3.94 -5.78
C ALA A 55 -8.66 -4.10 -7.23
N TRP A 56 -8.40 -5.35 -7.62
CA TRP A 56 -7.89 -5.72 -8.95
C TRP A 56 -8.82 -5.34 -10.10
N GLN A 57 -10.13 -5.20 -9.85
CA GLN A 57 -11.12 -4.80 -10.84
C GLN A 57 -10.84 -3.44 -11.48
N TYR A 58 -10.18 -2.51 -10.76
CA TYR A 58 -9.84 -1.17 -11.25
C TYR A 58 -8.51 -1.12 -12.03
N GLY A 59 -7.92 -2.28 -12.33
CA GLY A 59 -6.67 -2.41 -13.08
C GLY A 59 -5.42 -2.30 -12.21
N PRO A 60 -4.21 -2.42 -12.79
CA PRO A 60 -2.96 -2.45 -12.04
C PRO A 60 -2.61 -1.09 -11.40
N CYS A 61 -1.97 -1.13 -10.22
CA CYS A 61 -1.52 0.05 -9.47
C CYS A 61 -0.08 0.49 -9.78
N THR A 62 0.63 -0.22 -10.63
CA THR A 62 2.09 -0.04 -10.81
C THR A 62 2.40 1.12 -11.73
N GLY A 63 3.25 2.05 -11.27
CA GLY A 63 3.82 3.13 -12.10
C GLY A 63 2.86 4.29 -12.37
N ILE A 64 1.75 4.40 -11.64
CA ILE A 64 0.77 5.48 -11.75
C ILE A 64 0.33 5.94 -10.35
N THR A 65 -0.16 7.17 -10.24
CA THR A 65 -0.74 7.65 -8.97
C THR A 65 -2.12 7.03 -8.73
N ARG A 66 -2.57 7.02 -7.48
CA ARG A 66 -3.93 6.56 -7.13
C ARG A 66 -5.01 7.34 -7.88
N LEU A 67 -4.81 8.65 -8.08
CA LEU A 67 -5.74 9.51 -8.82
C LEU A 67 -5.82 9.14 -10.30
N GLN A 68 -4.68 8.85 -10.93
CA GLN A 68 -4.65 8.38 -12.32
C GLN A 68 -5.36 7.02 -12.46
N ARG A 69 -5.13 6.10 -11.52
CA ARG A 69 -5.82 4.80 -11.50
C ARG A 69 -7.33 4.97 -11.37
N TRP A 70 -7.77 5.84 -10.46
CA TRP A 70 -9.19 6.16 -10.27
C TRP A 70 -9.83 6.72 -11.55
N SER A 71 -9.21 7.72 -12.17
CA SER A 71 -9.74 8.32 -13.40
C SER A 71 -9.82 7.31 -14.55
N ARG A 72 -8.84 6.40 -14.67
CA ARG A 72 -8.90 5.32 -15.67
C ARG A 72 -10.06 4.37 -15.42
N ALA A 73 -10.28 3.97 -14.17
CA ALA A 73 -11.38 3.09 -13.82
C ALA A 73 -12.75 3.74 -14.10
N GLU A 74 -12.89 5.04 -13.82
CA GLU A 74 -14.07 5.83 -14.16
C GLU A 74 -14.30 5.88 -15.68
N GLN A 75 -13.27 6.18 -16.47
CA GLN A 75 -13.32 6.19 -17.94
C GLN A 75 -13.71 4.81 -18.52
N MET A 76 -13.33 3.73 -17.84
CA MET A 76 -13.72 2.36 -18.20
C MET A 76 -15.14 1.98 -17.73
N GLY A 77 -15.85 2.89 -17.06
CA GLY A 77 -17.22 2.65 -16.57
C GLY A 77 -17.29 1.72 -15.35
N LEU A 78 -16.17 1.50 -14.66
CA LEU A 78 -16.08 0.58 -13.51
C LEU A 78 -16.62 1.18 -12.20
N LYS A 79 -17.04 2.45 -12.23
CA LYS A 79 -17.63 3.18 -11.10
C LYS A 79 -16.80 3.04 -9.80
N PRO A 80 -15.53 3.49 -9.81
CA PRO A 80 -14.73 3.49 -8.58
C PRO A 80 -15.38 4.36 -7.48
N PRO A 81 -15.11 4.11 -6.19
CA PRO A 81 -15.74 4.83 -5.09
C PRO A 81 -15.42 6.33 -5.12
N LEU A 82 -16.40 7.19 -4.88
CA LEU A 82 -16.22 8.64 -4.94
C LEU A 82 -15.38 9.15 -3.75
N GLU A 83 -15.49 8.49 -2.60
CA GLU A 83 -14.75 8.79 -1.38
C GLU A 83 -13.24 8.76 -1.65
N VAL A 84 -12.77 7.78 -2.44
CA VAL A 84 -11.36 7.70 -2.85
C VAL A 84 -10.94 8.96 -3.61
N TYR A 85 -11.76 9.44 -4.54
CA TYR A 85 -11.46 10.66 -5.28
C TYR A 85 -11.42 11.90 -4.40
N GLN A 86 -12.36 12.01 -3.45
CA GLN A 86 -12.41 13.13 -2.51
C GLN A 86 -11.16 13.18 -1.63
N VAL A 87 -10.77 12.04 -1.05
CA VAL A 87 -9.55 11.90 -0.25
C VAL A 87 -8.31 12.29 -1.08
N LEU A 88 -8.20 11.80 -2.31
CA LEU A 88 -7.07 12.15 -3.19
C LEU A 88 -7.04 13.61 -3.61
N LYS A 89 -8.20 14.29 -3.66
CA LYS A 89 -8.29 15.72 -3.92
C LYS A 89 -8.01 16.58 -2.69
N ALA A 90 -8.30 16.08 -1.50
CA ALA A 90 -7.95 16.74 -0.24
C ALA A 90 -6.44 16.79 -0.02
N HIS A 91 -5.71 15.76 -0.48
CA HIS A 91 -4.27 15.61 -0.23
C HIS A 91 -3.43 15.56 -1.53
N PRO A 92 -3.39 16.62 -2.35
CA PRO A 92 -2.76 16.58 -3.68
C PRO A 92 -1.23 16.44 -3.65
N GLU A 93 -0.57 16.97 -2.63
CA GLU A 93 0.89 17.01 -2.52
C GLU A 93 1.45 15.90 -1.62
N ASP A 94 0.60 15.12 -0.95
CA ASP A 94 1.04 14.10 0.01
C ASP A 94 1.37 12.77 -0.70
N PRO A 95 2.64 12.32 -0.69
CA PRO A 95 3.04 11.06 -1.30
C PRO A 95 2.34 9.82 -0.71
N HIS A 96 2.00 9.81 0.58
CA HIS A 96 1.32 8.69 1.23
C HIS A 96 -0.11 8.51 0.71
N PHE A 97 -0.75 9.59 0.27
CA PHE A 97 -2.08 9.58 -0.32
C PHE A 97 -2.02 9.35 -1.83
N GLN A 98 -1.08 9.99 -2.53
CA GLN A 98 -1.00 9.92 -3.99
C GLN A 98 -0.40 8.63 -4.53
N CYS A 99 0.53 8.02 -3.78
CA CYS A 99 1.30 6.86 -4.23
C CYS A 99 1.21 5.71 -3.22
N ARG A 100 1.26 4.48 -3.73
CA ARG A 100 1.51 3.32 -2.87
C ARG A 100 3.00 3.27 -2.58
N SER A 101 3.41 3.77 -1.41
CA SER A 101 4.80 3.65 -0.94
C SER A 101 5.19 2.16 -0.95
N GLY A 102 6.29 1.84 -1.63
CA GLY A 102 6.82 0.49 -1.80
C GLY A 102 7.59 -0.01 -0.59
#